data_AF-A0A0F7TI27-F1
#
_entry.id   AF-A0A0F7TI27-F1
#
_cell.length_a   1.000
_cell.length_b   1.000
_cell.length_c   1.000
_cell.angle_alpha   90.00
_cell.angle_beta   90.00
_cell.angle_gamma   90.00
#
_symmetry.space_group_name_H-M   'P 1'
#
loop_
_entity.id
_entity.type
_entity.pdbx_description
1 polymer ?
#
loop_
_entity_poly.entity_id
_entity_poly.type
_entity_poly.pdbx_seq_one_letter_code
_entity_poly.pdbx_strand_id
1 'polypeptide(L)'
;MSSSSDRAPVRDQAEADAWFPSPYSLTQYVSAKTDFDGANYPNSYKGGKWKVLLIGTQERYLEMAGGEFFSTGNHPVEMLLPMYHLDAAGFEIDIATLSGDPVKLEMWAFPQEDKAFKEIYEKYKAKIRKPLNLEDVWGKGFTQQTPYLAVFVPGGHGVLNGVPFSATVGKVLRWAHENQRFLITLCHGPACMLAADIDKPEGSKFIYDGYQIDVFPDSLDSGTNIDIGYIPGKMEWLVGERLRKLGVLPLNKSITGETHRDRLVLTGDSPLASNNLGKLAAETLLKEFPG
;
A
#
# COMPACT_ATOMS: atom_id res chain seq x y z
N MET A 1 -4.83 -20.96 17.37
CA MET A 1 -3.82 -19.90 17.16
C MET A 1 -2.51 -20.39 17.77
N SER A 2 -1.40 -20.31 17.02
CA SER A 2 -0.07 -20.63 17.54
C SER A 2 0.22 -19.75 18.75
N SER A 3 0.65 -20.32 19.87
CA SER A 3 0.94 -19.62 21.13
C SER A 3 2.44 -19.46 21.35
N SER A 4 3.21 -19.24 20.28
CA SER A 4 4.67 -19.14 20.37
C SER A 4 5.08 -17.86 21.09
N SER A 5 6.03 -17.98 22.02
CA SER A 5 6.70 -16.84 22.68
C SER A 5 8.05 -16.51 22.05
N ASP A 6 8.46 -17.23 21.00
CA ASP A 6 9.74 -17.03 20.33
C ASP A 6 9.76 -15.71 19.54
N ARG A 7 10.66 -14.81 19.93
CA ARG A 7 10.83 -13.48 19.34
C ARG A 7 11.99 -13.40 18.36
N ALA A 8 12.71 -14.50 18.11
CA ALA A 8 13.76 -14.48 17.09
C ALA A 8 13.15 -14.43 15.68
N PRO A 9 13.58 -13.50 14.81
CA PRO A 9 13.24 -13.54 13.39
C PRO A 9 13.61 -14.89 12.76
N VAL A 10 12.82 -15.35 11.80
CA VAL A 10 13.01 -16.67 11.17
C VAL A 10 13.78 -16.50 9.88
N ARG A 11 14.89 -17.23 9.72
CA ARG A 11 15.70 -17.15 8.49
C ARG A 11 14.88 -17.47 7.24
N ASP A 12 14.90 -16.58 6.26
CA ASP A 12 14.44 -16.85 4.91
C ASP A 12 15.54 -17.64 4.18
N GLN A 13 15.21 -18.85 3.71
CA GLN A 13 16.20 -19.71 3.07
C GLN A 13 16.48 -19.32 1.62
N ALA A 14 15.64 -18.47 1.02
CA ALA A 14 15.79 -18.04 -0.36
C ALA A 14 16.84 -16.94 -0.55
N GLU A 15 17.31 -16.30 0.53
CA GLU A 15 18.23 -15.16 0.47
C GLU A 15 19.27 -15.18 1.61
N ALA A 16 20.43 -14.57 1.37
CA ALA A 16 21.47 -14.41 2.38
C ALA A 16 21.05 -13.34 3.41
N ASP A 17 21.29 -13.64 4.69
CA ASP A 17 21.05 -12.70 5.80
C ASP A 17 19.65 -12.06 5.82
N ALA A 18 18.66 -12.78 5.28
CA ALA A 18 17.26 -12.37 5.21
C ALA A 18 16.40 -13.09 6.24
N TRP A 19 15.43 -12.36 6.80
CA TRP A 19 14.62 -12.83 7.91
C TRP A 19 13.14 -12.49 7.72
N PHE A 20 12.28 -13.48 7.92
CA PHE A 20 10.86 -13.33 8.17
C PHE A 20 10.60 -12.85 9.61
N PRO A 21 9.38 -12.33 9.89
CA PRO A 21 8.98 -12.01 11.25
C PRO A 21 9.08 -13.21 12.20
N SER A 22 9.30 -12.91 13.49
CA SER A 22 9.36 -13.92 14.53
C SER A 22 8.02 -14.64 14.72
N PRO A 23 8.03 -15.90 15.19
CA PRO A 23 6.80 -16.63 15.47
C PRO A 23 5.87 -15.89 16.43
N TYR A 24 6.41 -15.23 17.47
CA TYR A 24 5.64 -14.44 18.42
C TYR A 24 4.97 -13.24 17.76
N SER A 25 5.70 -12.46 16.96
CA SER A 25 5.13 -11.28 16.28
C SER A 25 3.95 -11.65 15.38
N LEU A 26 4.04 -12.77 14.67
CA LEU A 26 2.94 -13.29 13.84
C LEU A 26 1.69 -13.62 14.66
N THR A 27 1.83 -14.07 15.92
CA THR A 27 0.66 -14.28 16.80
C THR A 27 -0.06 -12.99 17.19
N GLN A 28 0.65 -11.86 17.15
CA GLN A 28 0.12 -10.56 17.55
C GLN A 28 -0.50 -9.81 16.37
N TYR A 29 0.12 -9.89 15.20
CA TYR A 29 -0.22 -9.05 14.06
C TYR A 29 -0.93 -9.78 12.91
N VAL A 30 -0.89 -11.12 12.87
CA VAL A 30 -1.52 -11.90 11.79
C VAL A 30 -2.70 -12.69 12.32
N SER A 31 -3.86 -12.49 11.70
CA SER A 31 -5.08 -13.24 11.97
C SER A 31 -5.37 -14.25 10.85
N ALA A 32 -5.98 -15.38 11.21
CA ALA A 32 -6.44 -16.38 10.24
C ALA A 32 -7.57 -15.87 9.34
N LYS A 33 -8.32 -14.84 9.80
CA LYS A 33 -9.41 -14.19 9.07
C LYS A 33 -9.31 -12.67 9.17
N THR A 34 -9.84 -11.98 8.17
CA THR A 34 -9.97 -10.52 8.20
C THR A 34 -11.22 -10.09 8.96
N ASP A 35 -11.36 -8.78 9.17
CA ASP A 35 -12.56 -8.12 9.68
C ASP A 35 -13.57 -7.78 8.57
N PHE A 36 -13.40 -8.34 7.37
CA PHE A 36 -14.30 -8.12 6.24
C PHE A 36 -15.75 -8.49 6.61
N ASP A 37 -16.63 -7.50 6.50
CA ASP A 37 -18.04 -7.57 6.88
C ASP A 37 -18.99 -7.40 5.68
N GLY A 38 -18.44 -7.46 4.46
CA GLY A 38 -19.18 -7.44 3.21
C GLY A 38 -18.96 -6.17 2.37
N ALA A 39 -19.18 -6.29 1.07
CA ALA A 39 -19.06 -5.20 0.11
C ALA A 39 -20.30 -5.14 -0.79
N ASN A 40 -21.32 -4.40 -0.35
CA ASN A 40 -22.56 -4.22 -1.10
C ASN A 40 -22.71 -2.78 -1.57
N TYR A 41 -22.59 -2.58 -2.89
CA TYR A 41 -22.71 -1.28 -3.55
C TYR A 41 -23.86 -1.30 -4.55
N PRO A 42 -25.12 -1.02 -4.12
CA PRO A 42 -26.30 -1.16 -4.99
C PRO A 42 -26.23 -0.23 -6.21
N ASN A 43 -25.59 0.93 -6.07
CA ASN A 43 -25.33 1.89 -7.15
C ASN A 43 -23.91 1.73 -7.72
N SER A 44 -23.43 0.50 -7.85
CA SER A 44 -22.09 0.22 -8.41
C SER A 44 -21.92 0.84 -9.80
N TYR A 45 -20.73 1.35 -10.07
CA TYR A 45 -20.36 2.00 -11.32
C TYR A 45 -20.50 1.03 -12.50
N LYS A 46 -21.23 1.45 -13.54
CA LYS A 46 -21.46 0.68 -14.78
C LYS A 46 -20.90 1.35 -16.04
N GLY A 47 -20.25 2.50 -15.91
CA GLY A 47 -19.81 3.31 -17.06
C GLY A 47 -18.62 2.73 -17.83
N GLY A 48 -17.94 1.70 -17.30
CA GLY A 48 -16.88 0.93 -18.00
C GLY A 48 -15.61 1.69 -18.37
N LYS A 49 -15.54 3.01 -18.15
CA LYS A 49 -14.39 3.86 -18.47
C LYS A 49 -13.39 3.90 -17.33
N TRP A 50 -13.85 4.13 -16.10
CA TRP A 50 -12.98 4.43 -14.97
C TRP A 50 -12.43 3.16 -14.31
N LYS A 51 -11.11 3.18 -14.09
CA LYS A 51 -10.33 2.13 -13.43
C LYS A 51 -9.52 2.69 -12.27
N VAL A 52 -8.92 1.79 -11.49
CA VAL A 52 -7.88 2.10 -10.49
C VAL A 52 -6.55 1.56 -10.99
N LEU A 53 -5.51 2.39 -10.96
CA LEU A 53 -4.13 1.96 -11.17
C LEU A 53 -3.51 1.61 -9.82
N LEU A 54 -3.30 0.32 -9.57
CA LEU A 54 -2.57 -0.15 -8.40
C LEU A 54 -1.07 -0.21 -8.71
N ILE A 55 -0.24 0.43 -7.89
CA ILE A 55 1.23 0.34 -7.97
C ILE A 55 1.71 -0.51 -6.79
N GLY A 56 2.12 -1.74 -7.06
CA GLY A 56 2.66 -2.67 -6.05
C GLY A 56 4.18 -2.67 -6.01
N THR A 57 4.74 -3.29 -4.98
CA THR A 57 6.18 -3.56 -4.90
C THR A 57 6.55 -4.85 -5.62
N GLN A 58 7.71 -4.82 -6.28
CA GLN A 58 8.32 -5.97 -6.94
C GLN A 58 9.52 -6.53 -6.19
N GLU A 59 9.98 -5.86 -5.13
CA GLU A 59 11.13 -6.27 -4.32
C GLU A 59 10.66 -6.71 -2.94
N ARG A 60 11.12 -7.89 -2.52
CA ARG A 60 10.77 -8.53 -1.25
C ARG A 60 11.74 -8.14 -0.14
N TYR A 61 13.02 -8.01 -0.44
CA TYR A 61 14.04 -7.85 0.58
C TYR A 61 14.29 -6.37 0.83
N LEU A 62 13.91 -5.90 2.01
CA LEU A 62 14.19 -4.54 2.46
C LEU A 62 15.47 -4.56 3.30
N GLU A 63 16.48 -3.82 2.88
CA GLU A 63 17.73 -3.69 3.63
C GLU A 63 17.49 -2.91 4.94
N MET A 64 17.93 -3.47 6.04
CA MET A 64 17.91 -2.84 7.35
C MET A 64 19.23 -2.09 7.58
N ALA A 65 19.26 -1.16 8.53
CA ALA A 65 20.44 -0.35 8.82
C ALA A 65 21.69 -1.17 9.27
N GLY A 66 21.50 -2.43 9.68
CA GLY A 66 22.59 -3.36 10.03
C GLY A 66 23.14 -4.17 8.84
N GLY A 67 22.53 -4.05 7.66
CA GLY A 67 22.88 -4.79 6.45
C GLY A 67 22.15 -6.12 6.28
N GLU A 68 21.42 -6.59 7.29
CA GLU A 68 20.49 -7.72 7.13
C GLU A 68 19.25 -7.31 6.32
N PHE A 69 18.54 -8.29 5.77
CA PHE A 69 17.30 -8.06 5.02
C PHE A 69 16.06 -8.46 5.82
N PHE A 70 15.02 -7.62 5.77
CA PHE A 70 13.66 -8.02 6.11
C PHE A 70 12.98 -8.65 4.88
N SER A 71 12.46 -9.88 5.02
CA SER A 71 11.71 -10.58 3.97
C SER A 71 10.23 -10.18 3.98
N THR A 72 9.91 -9.17 3.18
CA THR A 72 8.62 -8.45 3.14
C THR A 72 7.96 -8.51 1.74
N GLY A 73 7.28 -7.43 1.35
CA GLY A 73 6.43 -7.29 0.18
C GLY A 73 5.30 -6.30 0.47
N ASN A 74 4.27 -6.30 -0.35
CA ASN A 74 3.02 -5.68 0.04
C ASN A 74 2.28 -6.56 1.05
N HIS A 75 1.65 -5.93 2.04
CA HIS A 75 0.82 -6.63 3.00
C HIS A 75 -0.46 -7.13 2.30
N PRO A 76 -0.76 -8.44 2.29
CA PRO A 76 -1.83 -8.99 1.47
C PRO A 76 -3.19 -8.42 1.86
N VAL A 77 -3.46 -8.21 3.15
CA VAL A 77 -4.75 -7.67 3.63
C VAL A 77 -4.94 -6.21 3.20
N GLU A 78 -3.87 -5.43 3.27
CA GLU A 78 -3.88 -4.02 2.88
C GLU A 78 -4.08 -3.83 1.39
N MET A 79 -3.57 -4.76 0.58
CA MET A 79 -3.77 -4.76 -0.86
C MET A 79 -5.19 -5.25 -1.22
N LEU A 80 -5.59 -6.42 -0.73
CA LEU A 80 -6.72 -7.14 -1.29
C LEU A 80 -8.08 -6.72 -0.73
N LEU A 81 -8.18 -6.21 0.50
CA LEU A 81 -9.47 -5.72 1.01
C LEU A 81 -9.92 -4.42 0.32
N PRO A 82 -9.08 -3.36 0.20
CA PRO A 82 -9.45 -2.21 -0.61
C PRO A 82 -9.77 -2.58 -2.06
N MET A 83 -9.01 -3.50 -2.66
CA MET A 83 -9.32 -4.03 -3.99
C MET A 83 -10.69 -4.69 -4.04
N TYR A 84 -11.07 -5.48 -3.03
CA TYR A 84 -12.39 -6.11 -2.95
C TYR A 84 -13.49 -5.06 -3.05
N HIS A 85 -13.41 -4.01 -2.23
CA HIS A 85 -14.43 -2.96 -2.21
C HIS A 85 -14.49 -2.18 -3.53
N LEU A 86 -13.34 -1.82 -4.10
CA LEU A 86 -13.25 -1.11 -5.37
C LEU A 86 -13.82 -1.95 -6.53
N ASP A 87 -13.51 -3.24 -6.56
CA ASP A 87 -14.03 -4.18 -7.55
C ASP A 87 -15.54 -4.39 -7.39
N ALA A 88 -16.03 -4.60 -6.16
CA ALA A 88 -17.46 -4.71 -5.87
C ALA A 88 -18.23 -3.42 -6.21
N ALA A 89 -17.58 -2.26 -6.10
CA ALA A 89 -18.12 -0.98 -6.53
C ALA A 89 -18.13 -0.79 -8.06
N GLY A 90 -17.55 -1.73 -8.83
CA GLY A 90 -17.59 -1.74 -10.29
C GLY A 90 -16.37 -1.13 -10.98
N PHE A 91 -15.31 -0.79 -10.24
CA PHE A 91 -14.08 -0.25 -10.83
C PHE A 91 -13.12 -1.38 -11.18
N GLU A 92 -12.70 -1.46 -12.45
CA GLU A 92 -11.63 -2.38 -12.83
C GLU A 92 -10.30 -1.92 -12.20
N ILE A 93 -9.44 -2.88 -11.84
CA ILE A 93 -8.13 -2.60 -11.26
C ILE A 93 -7.05 -3.14 -12.20
N ASP A 94 -6.18 -2.24 -12.66
CA ASP A 94 -4.92 -2.60 -13.30
C ASP A 94 -3.83 -2.61 -12.25
N ILE A 95 -2.99 -3.64 -12.26
CA ILE A 95 -1.89 -3.81 -11.30
C ILE A 95 -0.59 -3.62 -12.07
N ALA A 96 0.24 -2.69 -11.60
CA ALA A 96 1.54 -2.38 -12.15
C ALA A 96 2.62 -2.50 -11.07
N THR A 97 3.83 -2.85 -11.51
CA THR A 97 5.07 -2.65 -10.75
C THR A 97 6.02 -1.81 -11.60
N LEU A 98 7.13 -1.34 -11.05
CA LEU A 98 8.03 -0.43 -11.76
C LEU A 98 8.51 -1.03 -13.10
N SER A 99 9.01 -2.26 -13.08
CA SER A 99 9.53 -2.98 -14.26
C SER A 99 8.55 -3.98 -14.87
N GLY A 100 7.40 -4.23 -14.25
CA GLY A 100 6.50 -5.32 -14.62
C GLY A 100 6.88 -6.69 -14.01
N ASP A 101 7.92 -6.73 -13.17
CA ASP A 101 8.24 -7.92 -12.37
C ASP A 101 7.09 -8.26 -11.40
N PRO A 102 6.91 -9.54 -11.04
CA PRO A 102 5.78 -9.97 -10.22
C PRO A 102 5.70 -9.22 -8.89
N VAL A 103 4.48 -8.86 -8.48
CA VAL A 103 4.25 -8.27 -7.15
C VAL A 103 4.72 -9.25 -6.08
N LYS A 104 5.41 -8.74 -5.07
CA LYS A 104 5.84 -9.53 -3.91
C LYS A 104 4.86 -9.28 -2.76
N LEU A 105 4.31 -10.35 -2.21
CA LEU A 105 3.42 -10.31 -1.05
C LEU A 105 4.11 -10.88 0.18
N GLU A 106 3.75 -10.33 1.33
CA GLU A 106 4.03 -10.86 2.66
C GLU A 106 3.14 -12.09 2.92
N MET A 107 3.44 -13.21 2.26
CA MET A 107 2.58 -14.40 2.28
C MET A 107 2.43 -15.02 3.69
N TRP A 108 3.32 -14.69 4.63
CA TRP A 108 3.21 -15.04 6.04
C TRP A 108 2.04 -14.32 6.75
N ALA A 109 1.54 -13.21 6.19
CA ALA A 109 0.35 -12.48 6.66
C ALA A 109 -0.93 -12.84 5.90
N PHE A 110 -0.91 -13.84 5.01
CA PHE A 110 -2.09 -14.19 4.21
C PHE A 110 -3.15 -14.92 5.07
N PRO A 111 -4.39 -14.40 5.20
CA PRO A 111 -5.45 -14.97 6.04
C PRO A 111 -5.99 -16.28 5.43
N GLN A 112 -5.46 -17.41 5.90
CA GLN A 112 -5.72 -18.73 5.31
C GLN A 112 -7.15 -19.25 5.53
N GLU A 113 -7.93 -18.71 6.46
CA GLU A 113 -9.29 -19.19 6.75
C GLU A 113 -10.39 -18.28 6.19
N ASP A 114 -10.01 -17.22 5.48
CA ASP A 114 -10.93 -16.24 4.93
C ASP A 114 -11.28 -16.59 3.47
N LYS A 115 -12.53 -17.02 3.25
CA LYS A 115 -13.00 -17.45 1.92
C LYS A 115 -13.14 -16.28 0.95
N ALA A 116 -13.78 -15.19 1.37
CA ALA A 116 -13.98 -14.01 0.52
C ALA A 116 -12.63 -13.40 0.12
N PHE A 117 -11.69 -13.35 1.06
CA PHE A 117 -10.34 -12.91 0.80
C PHE A 117 -9.59 -13.78 -0.22
N LYS A 118 -9.74 -15.11 -0.13
CA LYS A 118 -9.16 -16.05 -1.11
C LYS A 118 -9.75 -15.89 -2.50
N GLU A 119 -11.06 -15.63 -2.60
CA GLU A 119 -11.74 -15.40 -3.87
C GLU A 119 -11.20 -14.15 -4.59
N ILE A 120 -11.05 -13.02 -3.90
CA ILE A 120 -10.48 -11.81 -4.49
C ILE A 120 -9.01 -12.01 -4.88
N TYR A 121 -8.23 -12.73 -4.06
CA TYR A 121 -6.86 -13.09 -4.42
C TYR A 121 -6.81 -13.91 -5.71
N GLU A 122 -7.58 -14.99 -5.82
CA GLU A 122 -7.57 -15.83 -7.03
C GLU A 122 -8.04 -15.06 -8.27
N LYS A 123 -9.02 -14.15 -8.13
CA LYS A 123 -9.46 -13.27 -9.23
C LYS A 123 -8.33 -12.41 -9.79
N TYR A 124 -7.48 -11.84 -8.92
CA TYR A 124 -6.40 -10.94 -9.32
C TYR A 124 -5.02 -11.59 -9.43
N LYS A 125 -4.88 -12.86 -9.03
CA LYS A 125 -3.61 -13.60 -8.99
C LYS A 125 -2.83 -13.56 -10.30
N ALA A 126 -3.52 -13.61 -11.44
CA ALA A 126 -2.88 -13.48 -12.74
C ALA A 126 -2.23 -12.09 -12.94
N LYS A 127 -2.95 -11.01 -12.61
CA LYS A 127 -2.44 -9.62 -12.66
C LYS A 127 -1.34 -9.38 -11.60
N ILE A 128 -1.40 -10.03 -10.44
CA ILE A 128 -0.35 -9.97 -9.40
C ILE A 128 0.96 -10.65 -9.87
N ARG A 129 0.84 -11.81 -10.53
CA ARG A 129 1.99 -12.57 -11.05
C ARG A 129 2.59 -12.00 -12.33
N LYS A 130 1.78 -11.30 -13.11
CA LYS A 130 2.17 -10.65 -14.38
C LYS A 130 1.58 -9.24 -14.42
N PRO A 131 2.09 -8.32 -13.58
CA PRO A 131 1.61 -6.95 -13.56
C PRO A 131 2.04 -6.23 -14.84
N LEU A 132 1.44 -5.08 -15.08
CA LEU A 132 1.91 -4.14 -16.08
C LEU A 132 3.27 -3.57 -15.66
N ASN A 133 4.13 -3.27 -16.64
CA ASN A 133 5.28 -2.41 -16.43
C ASN A 133 4.80 -0.94 -16.36
N LEU A 134 5.08 -0.27 -15.25
CA LEU A 134 4.60 1.10 -15.00
C LEU A 134 5.26 2.12 -15.95
N GLU A 135 6.53 1.91 -16.33
CA GLU A 135 7.22 2.76 -17.30
C GLU A 135 6.56 2.66 -18.68
N ASP A 136 6.21 1.46 -19.12
CA ASP A 136 5.47 1.25 -20.37
C ASP A 136 4.06 1.85 -20.31
N VAL A 137 3.38 1.71 -19.17
CA VAL A 137 2.05 2.31 -18.96
C VAL A 137 2.13 3.83 -19.08
N TRP A 138 3.06 4.47 -18.36
CA TRP A 138 3.30 5.91 -18.45
C TRP A 138 3.71 6.34 -19.86
N GLY A 139 4.61 5.58 -20.51
CA GLY A 139 5.14 5.85 -21.84
C GLY A 139 4.10 5.88 -22.97
N LYS A 140 2.94 5.25 -22.77
CA LYS A 140 1.80 5.34 -23.71
C LYS A 140 1.15 6.73 -23.75
N GLY A 141 1.48 7.60 -22.80
CA GLY A 141 0.95 8.96 -22.69
C GLY A 141 -0.24 9.03 -21.73
N PHE A 142 -0.11 9.93 -20.74
CA PHE A 142 -1.17 10.21 -19.78
C PHE A 142 -1.81 11.56 -20.13
N THR A 143 -3.13 11.57 -20.32
CA THR A 143 -3.95 12.76 -20.56
C THR A 143 -5.07 12.84 -19.53
N GLN A 144 -5.89 13.88 -19.57
CA GLN A 144 -7.09 13.96 -18.73
C GLN A 144 -8.08 12.82 -19.02
N GLN A 145 -8.04 12.23 -20.22
CA GLN A 145 -8.93 11.13 -20.63
C GLN A 145 -8.39 9.75 -20.25
N THR A 146 -7.14 9.64 -19.77
CA THR A 146 -6.57 8.37 -19.30
C THR A 146 -7.48 7.74 -18.25
N PRO A 147 -7.83 6.44 -18.39
CA PRO A 147 -8.96 5.82 -17.68
C PRO A 147 -8.70 5.50 -16.20
N TYR A 148 -7.77 6.18 -15.54
CA TYR A 148 -7.53 5.99 -14.11
C TYR A 148 -8.21 7.10 -13.30
N LEU A 149 -9.18 6.69 -12.48
CA LEU A 149 -9.88 7.57 -11.54
C LEU A 149 -9.11 7.70 -10.21
N ALA A 150 -8.36 6.67 -9.86
CA ALA A 150 -7.52 6.64 -8.68
C ALA A 150 -6.19 5.92 -8.95
N VAL A 151 -5.17 6.33 -8.20
CA VAL A 151 -3.94 5.57 -7.98
C VAL A 151 -4.04 4.94 -6.60
N PHE A 152 -3.80 3.63 -6.50
CA PHE A 152 -3.79 2.91 -5.24
C PHE A 152 -2.39 2.35 -4.97
N VAL A 153 -1.80 2.71 -3.83
CA VAL A 153 -0.51 2.18 -3.38
C VAL A 153 -0.68 1.48 -2.04
N PRO A 154 -0.76 0.14 -1.99
CA PRO A 154 -0.83 -0.59 -0.74
C PRO A 154 0.48 -0.49 0.06
N GLY A 155 0.40 -0.70 1.37
CA GLY A 155 1.58 -0.74 2.24
C GLY A 155 2.18 -2.14 2.32
N GLY A 156 2.61 -2.54 3.52
CA GLY A 156 3.70 -3.50 3.74
C GLY A 156 5.07 -2.86 3.52
N HIS A 157 6.08 -3.28 4.29
CA HIS A 157 7.41 -2.64 4.28
C HIS A 157 8.11 -2.73 2.91
N GLY A 158 7.76 -3.72 2.07
CA GLY A 158 8.35 -3.87 0.75
C GLY A 158 8.09 -2.69 -0.20
N VAL A 159 7.08 -1.85 0.06
CA VAL A 159 6.83 -0.62 -0.72
C VAL A 159 8.01 0.36 -0.62
N LEU A 160 8.80 0.29 0.46
CA LEU A 160 9.89 1.22 0.75
C LEU A 160 11.12 1.03 -0.17
N ASN A 161 11.22 -0.10 -0.88
CA ASN A 161 12.37 -0.43 -1.71
C ASN A 161 12.53 0.46 -2.95
N GLY A 162 11.48 0.58 -3.78
CA GLY A 162 11.60 1.23 -5.10
C GLY A 162 10.58 2.33 -5.34
N VAL A 163 9.34 2.15 -4.89
CA VAL A 163 8.22 3.08 -5.13
C VAL A 163 8.54 4.53 -4.69
N PRO A 164 9.06 4.80 -3.46
CA PRO A 164 9.36 6.17 -3.03
C PRO A 164 10.49 6.84 -3.82
N PHE A 165 11.29 6.07 -4.56
CA PHE A 165 12.47 6.56 -5.30
C PHE A 165 12.26 6.63 -6.81
N SER A 166 11.05 6.32 -7.29
CA SER A 166 10.77 6.23 -8.73
C SER A 166 10.30 7.56 -9.33
N ALA A 167 11.03 8.08 -10.31
CA ALA A 167 10.61 9.23 -11.11
C ALA A 167 9.26 8.98 -11.83
N THR A 168 9.00 7.74 -12.28
CA THR A 168 7.74 7.38 -12.95
C THR A 168 6.56 7.43 -12.00
N VAL A 169 6.71 6.92 -10.77
CA VAL A 169 5.68 7.06 -9.73
C VAL A 169 5.41 8.54 -9.45
N GLY A 170 6.47 9.35 -9.32
CA GLY A 170 6.34 10.80 -9.15
C GLY A 170 5.54 11.49 -10.26
N LYS A 171 5.81 11.14 -11.52
CA LYS A 171 5.07 11.65 -12.69
C LYS A 171 3.60 11.24 -12.66
N VAL A 172 3.30 9.98 -12.34
CA VAL A 172 1.92 9.48 -12.21
C VAL A 172 1.17 10.21 -11.10
N LEU A 173 1.78 10.42 -9.94
CA LEU A 173 1.15 11.13 -8.81
C LEU A 173 0.91 12.62 -9.13
N ARG A 174 1.87 13.29 -9.78
CA ARG A 174 1.68 14.68 -10.23
C ARG A 174 0.57 14.79 -11.28
N TRP A 175 0.51 13.88 -12.25
CA TRP A 175 -0.60 13.79 -13.19
C TRP A 175 -1.94 13.59 -12.48
N ALA A 176 -1.99 12.67 -11.52
CA ALA A 176 -3.19 12.37 -10.75
C ALA A 176 -3.69 13.63 -10.01
N HIS A 177 -2.78 14.34 -9.34
CA HIS A 177 -3.09 15.59 -8.65
C HIS A 177 -3.59 16.69 -9.61
N GLU A 178 -2.89 16.93 -10.72
CA GLU A 178 -3.28 17.94 -11.73
C GLU A 178 -4.65 17.63 -12.35
N ASN A 179 -4.97 16.36 -12.56
CA ASN A 179 -6.20 15.94 -13.21
C ASN A 179 -7.35 15.65 -12.24
N GLN A 180 -7.19 15.92 -10.93
CA GLN A 180 -8.21 15.64 -9.91
C GLN A 180 -8.55 14.14 -9.84
N ARG A 181 -7.52 13.30 -9.67
CA ARG A 181 -7.62 11.86 -9.42
C ARG A 181 -7.29 11.55 -7.98
N PHE A 182 -7.88 10.48 -7.47
CA PHE A 182 -7.66 10.07 -6.09
C PHE A 182 -6.29 9.40 -5.90
N LEU A 183 -5.70 9.61 -4.73
CA LEU A 183 -4.64 8.74 -4.21
C LEU A 183 -5.23 7.96 -3.02
N ILE A 184 -5.15 6.64 -3.09
CA ILE A 184 -5.55 5.74 -2.01
C ILE A 184 -4.28 5.06 -1.52
N THR A 185 -4.02 5.05 -0.21
CA THR A 185 -2.83 4.39 0.34
C THR A 185 -2.98 4.12 1.84
N LEU A 186 -2.10 3.31 2.45
CA LEU A 186 -2.16 2.98 3.88
C LEU A 186 -0.84 2.44 4.41
N CYS A 187 -0.68 2.45 5.73
CA CYS A 187 0.46 1.87 6.44
C CYS A 187 1.79 2.51 5.99
N HIS A 188 2.68 1.77 5.33
CA HIS A 188 3.90 2.30 4.71
C HIS A 188 3.71 2.83 3.29
N GLY A 189 2.58 2.54 2.65
CA GLY A 189 2.22 3.00 1.31
C GLY A 189 2.34 4.51 1.10
N PRO A 190 2.02 5.40 2.07
CA PRO A 190 2.24 6.84 1.97
C PRO A 190 3.68 7.24 1.63
N ALA A 191 4.68 6.36 1.81
CA ALA A 191 6.03 6.58 1.30
C ALA A 191 6.05 6.90 -0.21
N CYS A 192 5.07 6.44 -1.00
CA CYS A 192 4.96 6.79 -2.42
C CYS A 192 4.87 8.30 -2.67
N MET A 193 4.37 9.09 -1.71
CA MET A 193 4.30 10.55 -1.83
C MET A 193 5.69 11.17 -2.00
N LEU A 194 6.74 10.55 -1.45
CA LEU A 194 8.14 11.01 -1.62
C LEU A 194 8.54 11.04 -3.10
N ALA A 195 8.03 10.12 -3.91
CA ALA A 195 8.30 10.08 -5.34
C ALA A 195 7.80 11.33 -6.07
N ALA A 196 6.76 11.99 -5.56
CA ALA A 196 6.24 13.22 -6.17
C ALA A 196 7.20 14.41 -6.06
N ASP A 197 8.24 14.32 -5.22
CA ASP A 197 9.32 15.32 -5.13
C ASP A 197 10.44 15.06 -6.17
N ILE A 198 10.54 13.83 -6.68
CA ILE A 198 11.56 13.41 -7.66
C ILE A 198 11.20 13.96 -9.03
N ASP A 199 12.18 14.61 -9.69
CA ASP A 199 12.04 15.25 -11.00
C ASP A 199 10.82 16.17 -11.11
N LYS A 200 10.37 16.77 -10.00
CA LYS A 200 9.31 17.78 -10.05
C LYS A 200 9.84 19.02 -10.76
N PRO A 201 8.98 19.81 -11.45
CA PRO A 201 9.42 21.03 -12.11
C PRO A 201 10.19 21.95 -11.16
N GLU A 202 11.30 22.52 -11.62
CA GLU A 202 12.10 23.45 -10.82
C GLU A 202 11.24 24.62 -10.31
N GLY A 203 11.43 24.98 -9.03
CA GLY A 203 10.64 26.03 -8.38
C GLY A 203 9.19 25.67 -8.02
N SER A 204 8.67 24.50 -8.44
CA SER A 204 7.32 24.06 -8.03
C SER A 204 7.29 23.61 -6.57
N LYS A 205 6.15 23.82 -5.90
CA LYS A 205 5.91 23.29 -4.55
C LYS A 205 5.70 21.77 -4.60
N PHE A 206 6.04 21.10 -3.51
CA PHE A 206 5.67 19.70 -3.32
C PHE A 206 4.15 19.57 -3.29
N ILE A 207 3.59 18.67 -4.10
CA ILE A 207 2.13 18.61 -4.34
C ILE A 207 1.33 18.17 -3.10
N TYR A 208 1.99 17.51 -2.13
CA TYR A 208 1.37 17.08 -0.88
C TYR A 208 1.74 17.96 0.34
N ASP A 209 2.38 19.11 0.12
CA ASP A 209 2.64 20.08 1.19
C ASP A 209 1.32 20.50 1.87
N GLY A 210 1.26 20.37 3.20
CA GLY A 210 0.09 20.66 4.02
C GLY A 210 -1.02 19.60 3.96
N TYR A 211 -0.82 18.45 3.32
CA TYR A 211 -1.78 17.33 3.41
C TYR A 211 -1.72 16.64 4.77
N GLN A 212 -2.89 16.34 5.32
CA GLN A 212 -3.05 15.53 6.52
C GLN A 212 -3.31 14.08 6.12
N ILE A 213 -2.63 13.14 6.78
CA ILE A 213 -2.71 11.71 6.44
C ILE A 213 -2.67 10.84 7.69
N ASP A 214 -3.18 9.62 7.55
CA ASP A 214 -2.80 8.49 8.39
C ASP A 214 -1.63 7.73 7.75
N VAL A 215 -0.70 7.25 8.59
CA VAL A 215 0.51 6.52 8.17
C VAL A 215 0.97 5.61 9.30
N PHE A 216 1.70 4.53 8.99
CA PHE A 216 2.24 3.67 10.03
C PHE A 216 3.15 4.47 11.00
N PRO A 217 2.93 4.41 12.33
CA PRO A 217 3.69 5.23 13.28
C PRO A 217 5.17 4.86 13.35
N ASP A 218 6.04 5.84 13.13
CA ASP A 218 7.51 5.71 13.26
C ASP A 218 7.96 5.10 14.61
N SER A 219 7.22 5.36 15.69
CA SER A 219 7.51 4.83 17.02
C SER A 219 7.40 3.31 17.12
N LEU A 220 6.55 2.67 16.30
CA LEU A 220 6.42 1.22 16.28
C LEU A 220 7.58 0.58 15.51
N ASP A 221 8.00 1.15 14.39
CA ASP A 221 9.14 0.67 13.59
C ASP A 221 10.50 0.92 14.26
N SER A 222 10.61 1.92 15.13
CA SER A 222 11.82 2.20 15.90
C SER A 222 11.84 1.56 17.30
N GLY A 223 10.77 0.89 17.69
CA GLY A 223 10.59 0.29 19.01
C GLY A 223 9.98 -1.11 18.93
N THR A 224 8.68 -1.22 19.20
CA THR A 224 7.98 -2.50 19.38
C THR A 224 8.24 -3.52 18.28
N ASN A 225 8.26 -3.13 17.00
CA ASN A 225 8.47 -4.07 15.89
C ASN A 225 9.86 -4.75 15.95
N ILE A 226 10.87 -4.06 16.48
CA ILE A 226 12.21 -4.63 16.72
C ILE A 226 12.16 -5.51 17.97
N ASP A 227 11.58 -5.02 19.06
CA ASP A 227 11.57 -5.69 20.37
C ASP A 227 10.86 -7.06 20.36
N ILE A 228 9.87 -7.22 19.48
CA ILE A 228 9.15 -8.48 19.30
C ILE A 228 9.69 -9.32 18.13
N GLY A 229 10.70 -8.83 17.41
CA GLY A 229 11.30 -9.47 16.24
C GLY A 229 10.37 -9.55 15.03
N TYR A 230 9.48 -8.57 14.84
CA TYR A 230 8.67 -8.47 13.63
C TYR A 230 9.55 -8.07 12.43
N ILE A 231 10.42 -7.08 12.64
CA ILE A 231 11.52 -6.74 11.73
C ILE A 231 12.85 -7.16 12.36
N PRO A 232 13.87 -7.53 11.57
CA PRO A 232 15.11 -8.10 12.11
C PRO A 232 16.10 -7.07 12.64
N GLY A 233 15.85 -5.78 12.40
CA GLY A 233 16.70 -4.70 12.90
C GLY A 233 16.11 -3.31 12.67
N LYS A 234 16.95 -2.29 12.74
CA LYS A 234 16.51 -0.89 12.59
C LYS A 234 16.28 -0.55 11.12
N MET A 235 15.20 0.17 10.85
CA MET A 235 14.96 0.76 9.53
C MET A 235 16.03 1.81 9.20
N GLU A 236 16.45 1.91 7.94
CA GLU A 236 17.38 2.97 7.49
C GLU A 236 16.78 4.38 7.61
N TRP A 237 15.46 4.48 7.44
CA TRP A 237 14.70 5.71 7.54
C TRP A 237 13.24 5.41 7.89
N LEU A 238 12.54 6.44 8.37
CA LEU A 238 11.16 6.33 8.85
C LEU A 238 10.23 7.17 7.97
N VAL A 239 9.08 6.61 7.60
CA VAL A 239 8.15 7.21 6.62
C VAL A 239 7.58 8.52 7.12
N GLY A 240 7.06 8.53 8.35
CA GLY A 240 6.45 9.72 8.94
C GLY A 240 7.45 10.87 9.06
N GLU A 241 8.70 10.58 9.44
CA GLU A 241 9.77 11.58 9.51
C GLU A 241 10.06 12.20 8.14
N ARG A 242 10.22 11.39 7.09
CA ARG A 242 10.52 11.90 5.74
C ARG A 242 9.36 12.72 5.18
N LEU A 243 8.12 12.28 5.38
CA LEU A 243 6.94 13.01 4.93
C LEU A 243 6.77 14.35 5.67
N ARG A 244 7.03 14.39 6.99
CA ARG A 244 7.03 15.66 7.76
C ARG A 244 8.03 16.69 7.23
N LYS A 245 9.21 16.25 6.77
CA LYS A 245 10.22 17.15 6.18
C LYS A 245 9.75 17.82 4.88
N LEU A 246 8.76 17.25 4.20
CA LEU A 246 8.12 17.80 3.00
C LEU A 246 6.80 18.51 3.28
N GLY A 247 6.45 18.74 4.56
CA GLY A 247 5.24 19.46 4.94
C GLY A 247 3.96 18.61 5.03
N VAL A 248 4.04 17.29 4.86
CA VAL A 248 2.91 16.37 5.10
C VAL A 248 2.74 16.18 6.61
N LEU A 249 1.49 16.07 7.06
CA LEU A 249 1.10 16.06 8.47
C LEU A 249 0.47 14.71 8.87
N PRO A 250 1.27 13.73 9.33
CA PRO A 250 0.74 12.53 10.00
C PRO A 250 -0.14 12.90 11.21
N LEU A 251 -1.37 12.41 11.22
CA LEU A 251 -2.35 12.67 12.28
C LEU A 251 -2.26 11.67 13.44
N ASN A 252 -2.12 10.41 13.08
CA ASN A 252 -2.16 9.30 14.02
C ASN A 252 -0.82 9.14 14.77
N LYS A 253 -0.90 8.68 16.03
CA LYS A 253 0.25 8.35 16.88
C LYS A 253 0.35 6.87 17.22
N SER A 254 -0.69 6.12 16.89
CA SER A 254 -0.87 4.70 17.17
C SER A 254 -1.59 4.05 15.99
N ILE A 255 -1.75 2.73 16.05
CA ILE A 255 -2.58 1.98 15.11
C ILE A 255 -3.91 1.65 15.77
N THR A 256 -5.01 2.08 15.16
CA THR A 256 -6.39 1.89 15.63
C THR A 256 -7.32 1.39 14.52
N GLY A 257 -6.84 1.32 13.27
CA GLY A 257 -7.65 1.01 12.10
C GLY A 257 -8.40 2.24 11.56
N GLU A 258 -7.92 3.44 11.92
CA GLU A 258 -8.48 4.69 11.47
C GLU A 258 -8.15 4.96 10.00
N THR A 259 -9.04 5.70 9.36
CA THR A 259 -8.89 6.20 8.00
C THR A 259 -9.15 7.69 7.96
N HIS A 260 -8.47 8.35 7.03
CA HIS A 260 -8.56 9.79 6.84
C HIS A 260 -8.76 10.13 5.37
N ARG A 261 -9.58 11.15 5.12
CA ARG A 261 -9.73 11.79 3.82
C ARG A 261 -9.32 13.24 3.93
N ASP A 262 -8.31 13.62 3.15
CA ASP A 262 -7.97 15.02 2.89
C ASP A 262 -8.06 15.28 1.38
N ARG A 263 -9.09 16.03 0.97
CA ARG A 263 -9.42 16.28 -0.45
C ARG A 263 -9.61 14.97 -1.24
N LEU A 264 -8.66 14.65 -2.13
CA LEU A 264 -8.62 13.46 -2.98
C LEU A 264 -7.60 12.42 -2.50
N VAL A 265 -7.00 12.61 -1.32
CA VAL A 265 -6.08 11.66 -0.70
C VAL A 265 -6.84 10.91 0.40
N LEU A 266 -6.89 9.58 0.27
CA LEU A 266 -7.54 8.67 1.19
C LEU A 266 -6.47 7.77 1.82
N THR A 267 -6.32 7.83 3.13
CA THR A 267 -5.28 7.11 3.87
C THR A 267 -5.84 6.21 4.97
N GLY A 268 -5.10 5.17 5.33
CA GLY A 268 -5.35 4.35 6.53
C GLY A 268 -4.07 4.11 7.31
N ASP A 269 -4.17 3.94 8.62
CA ASP A 269 -3.00 3.91 9.50
C ASP A 269 -2.13 2.63 9.42
N SER A 270 -2.73 1.48 9.07
CA SER A 270 -2.16 0.16 9.31
C SER A 270 -2.98 -0.96 8.62
N PRO A 271 -2.60 -2.25 8.74
CA PRO A 271 -3.45 -3.36 8.30
C PRO A 271 -4.87 -3.32 8.87
N LEU A 272 -5.07 -2.78 10.08
CA LEU A 272 -6.37 -2.69 10.73
C LEU A 272 -7.33 -1.75 9.98
N ALA A 273 -6.82 -0.83 9.17
CA ALA A 273 -7.61 0.12 8.40
C ALA A 273 -8.08 -0.44 7.05
N SER A 274 -7.64 -1.64 6.65
CA SER A 274 -7.80 -2.16 5.28
C SER A 274 -9.27 -2.23 4.82
N ASN A 275 -10.15 -2.78 5.66
CA ASN A 275 -11.59 -2.88 5.36
C ASN A 275 -12.23 -1.47 5.29
N ASN A 276 -11.96 -0.63 6.29
CA ASN A 276 -12.49 0.73 6.37
C ASN A 276 -12.02 1.63 5.22
N LEU A 277 -10.77 1.47 4.77
CA LEU A 277 -10.23 2.23 3.64
C LEU A 277 -10.88 1.79 2.33
N GLY A 278 -11.14 0.49 2.17
CA GLY A 278 -11.91 -0.03 1.04
C GLY A 278 -13.30 0.58 0.96
N LYS A 279 -14.02 0.62 2.08
CA LYS A 279 -15.33 1.29 2.16
C LYS A 279 -15.24 2.77 1.82
N LEU A 280 -14.35 3.50 2.48
CA LEU A 280 -14.15 4.93 2.26
C LEU A 280 -13.85 5.25 0.78
N ALA A 281 -12.96 4.46 0.16
CA ALA A 281 -12.58 4.63 -1.24
C ALA A 281 -13.75 4.35 -2.18
N ALA A 282 -14.42 3.20 -2.05
CA ALA A 282 -15.54 2.83 -2.90
C ALA A 282 -16.69 3.84 -2.80
N GLU A 283 -17.10 4.22 -1.59
CA GLU A 283 -18.18 5.18 -1.37
C GLU A 283 -17.83 6.58 -1.91
N THR A 284 -16.58 7.02 -1.70
CA THR A 284 -16.12 8.33 -2.19
C THR A 284 -16.09 8.36 -3.71
N LEU A 285 -15.51 7.35 -4.36
CA LEU A 285 -15.43 7.30 -5.83
C LEU A 285 -16.83 7.24 -6.47
N LEU A 286 -17.75 6.44 -5.92
CA LEU A 286 -19.13 6.36 -6.41
C LEU A 286 -19.89 7.68 -6.24
N LYS A 287 -19.66 8.40 -5.14
CA LYS A 287 -20.33 9.69 -4.88
C LYS A 287 -19.85 10.79 -5.84
N GLU A 288 -18.55 10.86 -6.08
CA GLU A 288 -17.94 11.94 -6.86
C GLU A 288 -18.00 11.66 -8.37
N PHE A 289 -18.19 10.39 -8.77
CA PHE A 289 -18.29 9.95 -10.17
C PHE A 289 -19.42 8.92 -10.37
N PRO A 290 -20.70 9.31 -10.23
CA PRO A 290 -21.85 8.40 -10.14
C PRO A 290 -22.23 7.61 -11.41
N GLY A 291 -21.41 7.63 -12.47
CA GLY A 291 -21.72 6.98 -13.76
C GLY A 291 -22.14 7.95 -14.83
#